data_AF-X0S676-F1
#
_entry.id   AF-X0S676-F1
#
_cell.length_a   1.000
_cell.length_b   1.000
_cell.length_c   1.000
_cell.angle_alpha   90.00
_cell.angle_beta   90.00
_cell.angle_gamma   90.00
#
_symmetry.space_group_name_H-M   'P 1'
#
loop_
_entity.id
_entity.type
_entity.pdbx_description
1 polymer ?
#
loop_
_entity_poly.entity_id
_entity_poly.type
_entity_poly.pdbx_seq_one_letter_code
_entity_poly.pdbx_strand_id
1 'polypeptide(L)'
;MKKIILNFEKKTDNFKALVQEALNMNFLDFLVSSDTFIDFKNIERITTYSRDLSINTQNIILHDANEKPSGIDKGVKIGLYYEMKSKQDEEFIVEISSNFNFIIVKAPDWKIIPFENLIAKMHKNDTELIASVENINEAELMLKTLEVGTDGVLITPKDVNDIVELKKLLVTEFGVELIEAEVTALQNVPESERVCVDTTSLLKSGEGMLVG
;
A
#
# COMPACT_ATOMS: atom_id res chain seq x y z
N MET A 1 8.64 -2.48 2.88
CA MET A 1 7.87 -1.45 2.13
C MET A 1 6.43 -1.55 2.60
N LYS A 2 5.76 -0.42 2.86
CA LYS A 2 4.38 -0.44 3.36
C LYS A 2 3.43 -0.97 2.29
N LYS A 3 2.48 -1.85 2.66
CA LYS A 3 1.47 -2.41 1.75
C LYS A 3 0.22 -1.55 1.72
N ILE A 4 -0.24 -1.18 0.53
CA ILE A 4 -1.51 -0.47 0.35
C ILE A 4 -2.46 -1.40 -0.39
N ILE A 5 -3.39 -1.99 0.35
CA ILE A 5 -4.41 -2.86 -0.22
C ILE A 5 -5.62 -1.99 -0.58
N LEU A 6 -5.94 -1.93 -1.86
CA LEU A 6 -7.13 -1.21 -2.34
C LEU A 6 -8.33 -2.17 -2.37
N ASN A 7 -9.42 -1.78 -1.71
CA ASN A 7 -10.66 -2.54 -1.75
C ASN A 7 -11.40 -2.29 -3.06
N PHE A 8 -11.41 -3.32 -3.90
CA PHE A 8 -12.11 -3.42 -5.17
C PHE A 8 -13.08 -4.60 -5.17
N GLU A 9 -13.71 -4.93 -4.04
CA GLU A 9 -14.71 -6.00 -3.95
C GLU A 9 -15.99 -5.65 -4.73
N LYS A 10 -16.25 -4.36 -4.97
CA LYS A 10 -17.45 -3.86 -5.67
C LYS A 10 -17.08 -2.95 -6.83
N LYS A 11 -17.79 -3.09 -7.94
CA LYS A 11 -17.69 -2.18 -9.10
C LYS A 11 -18.52 -0.92 -8.83
N THR A 12 -17.86 0.17 -8.46
CA THR A 12 -18.46 1.51 -8.40
C THR A 12 -18.52 2.15 -9.80
N ASP A 13 -19.24 3.25 -9.95
CA ASP A 13 -19.37 3.97 -11.24
C ASP A 13 -18.00 4.40 -11.81
N ASN A 14 -17.04 4.71 -10.93
CA ASN A 14 -15.68 5.13 -11.28
C ASN A 14 -14.64 3.99 -11.20
N PHE A 15 -15.06 2.73 -11.05
CA PHE A 15 -14.18 1.57 -10.83
C PHE A 15 -13.01 1.50 -11.82
N LYS A 16 -13.26 1.64 -13.13
CA LYS A 16 -12.21 1.56 -14.15
C LYS A 16 -11.16 2.66 -14.00
N ALA A 17 -11.59 3.88 -13.67
CA ALA A 17 -10.69 5.01 -13.45
C ALA A 17 -9.83 4.80 -12.20
N LEU A 18 -10.43 4.29 -11.12
CA LEU A 18 -9.70 3.94 -9.89
C LEU A 18 -8.64 2.87 -10.15
N VAL A 19 -9.00 1.78 -10.84
CA VAL A 19 -8.07 0.70 -11.18
C VAL A 19 -6.93 1.22 -12.06
N GLN A 20 -7.24 2.00 -13.08
CA GLN A 20 -6.22 2.56 -13.97
C GLN A 20 -5.24 3.45 -13.20
N GLU A 21 -5.75 4.34 -12.34
CA GLU A 21 -4.88 5.21 -11.54
C GLU A 21 -4.05 4.43 -10.52
N ALA A 22 -4.64 3.41 -9.87
CA ALA A 22 -3.91 2.53 -8.97
C ALA A 22 -2.70 1.90 -9.67
N LEU A 23 -2.88 1.40 -10.89
CA LEU A 23 -1.80 0.83 -11.70
C LEU A 23 -0.76 1.88 -12.11
N ASN A 24 -1.18 3.08 -12.52
CA ASN A 24 -0.28 4.19 -12.84
C ASN A 24 0.62 4.56 -11.65
N MET A 25 0.05 4.57 -10.45
CA MET A 25 0.76 4.88 -9.19
C MET A 25 1.52 3.67 -8.60
N ASN A 26 1.49 2.52 -9.29
CA ASN A 26 2.11 1.26 -8.91
C ASN A 26 1.58 0.70 -7.56
N PHE A 27 0.29 0.86 -7.30
CA PHE A 27 -0.44 0.09 -6.31
C PHE A 27 -0.90 -1.22 -6.94
N LEU A 28 -0.44 -2.34 -6.37
CA LEU A 28 -0.58 -3.66 -6.97
C LEU A 28 -1.26 -4.69 -6.05
N ASP A 29 -1.64 -4.30 -4.82
CA ASP A 29 -2.32 -5.16 -3.86
C ASP A 29 -3.84 -4.85 -3.86
N PHE A 30 -4.66 -5.74 -4.41
CA PHE A 30 -6.11 -5.51 -4.58
C PHE A 30 -6.94 -6.56 -3.81
N LEU A 31 -7.87 -6.09 -2.98
CA LEU A 31 -8.90 -6.92 -2.38
C LEU A 31 -10.08 -7.04 -3.36
N VAL A 32 -10.44 -8.27 -3.73
CA VAL A 32 -11.39 -8.57 -4.81
C VAL A 32 -12.45 -9.57 -4.38
N SER A 33 -13.61 -9.47 -5.02
CA SER A 33 -14.69 -10.45 -4.92
C SER A 33 -14.69 -11.37 -6.15
N SER A 34 -15.56 -12.37 -6.17
CA SER A 34 -15.75 -13.24 -7.33
C SER A 34 -16.12 -12.47 -8.61
N ASP A 35 -16.83 -11.35 -8.49
CA ASP A 35 -17.22 -10.51 -9.63
C ASP A 35 -16.05 -9.69 -10.19
N THR A 36 -15.23 -9.12 -9.31
CA THR A 36 -14.12 -8.23 -9.71
C THR A 36 -12.83 -8.98 -10.02
N PHE A 37 -12.63 -10.18 -9.48
CA PHE A 37 -11.46 -11.01 -9.74
C PHE A 37 -11.24 -11.31 -11.23
N ILE A 38 -12.33 -11.44 -12.00
CA ILE A 38 -12.27 -11.71 -13.45
C ILE A 38 -11.52 -10.61 -14.21
N ASP A 39 -11.61 -9.37 -13.74
CA ASP A 39 -10.94 -8.21 -14.35
C ASP A 39 -9.41 -8.22 -14.09
N PHE A 40 -8.95 -8.92 -13.04
CA PHE A 40 -7.55 -8.91 -12.60
C PHE A 40 -6.79 -10.22 -12.83
N LYS A 41 -7.49 -11.35 -13.04
CA LYS A 41 -6.90 -12.70 -13.11
C LYS A 41 -5.74 -12.86 -14.11
N ASN A 42 -5.68 -12.04 -15.15
CA ASN A 42 -4.67 -12.12 -16.22
C ASN A 42 -3.52 -11.11 -16.03
N ILE A 43 -3.52 -10.32 -14.95
CA ILE A 43 -2.50 -9.30 -14.71
C ILE A 43 -1.52 -9.85 -13.67
N GLU A 44 -0.43 -10.45 -14.15
CA GLU A 44 0.56 -11.16 -13.30
C GLU A 44 1.20 -10.29 -12.21
N ARG A 45 1.29 -8.97 -12.45
CA ARG A 45 1.89 -8.01 -11.50
C ARG A 45 0.98 -7.68 -10.31
N ILE A 46 -0.30 -8.05 -10.34
CA ILE A 46 -1.25 -7.76 -9.26
C ILE A 46 -1.24 -8.91 -8.24
N THR A 47 -1.11 -8.53 -6.97
CA THR A 47 -1.33 -9.41 -5.83
C THR A 47 -2.78 -9.28 -5.39
N THR A 48 -3.54 -10.36 -5.49
CA THR A 48 -4.96 -10.39 -5.12
C THR A 48 -5.17 -10.93 -3.72
N TYR A 49 -6.12 -10.32 -3.03
CA TYR A 49 -6.64 -10.74 -1.72
C TYR A 49 -8.12 -11.03 -1.88
N SER A 50 -8.64 -12.05 -1.19
CA SER A 50 -10.09 -12.29 -1.16
C SER A 50 -10.58 -12.88 0.14
N ARG A 51 -11.84 -12.60 0.45
CA ARG A 51 -12.61 -13.25 1.53
C ARG A 51 -13.37 -14.49 1.04
N ASP A 52 -13.42 -14.69 -0.28
CA ASP A 52 -14.10 -15.82 -0.91
C ASP A 52 -13.11 -16.95 -1.18
N LEU A 53 -13.28 -18.06 -0.47
CA LEU A 53 -12.45 -19.26 -0.58
C LEU A 53 -12.62 -19.98 -1.93
N SER A 54 -13.67 -19.66 -2.69
CA SER A 54 -13.94 -20.30 -3.98
C SER A 54 -13.11 -19.73 -5.13
N ILE A 55 -12.44 -18.59 -4.92
CA ILE A 55 -11.61 -17.95 -5.95
C ILE A 55 -10.13 -18.15 -5.72
N ASN A 56 -9.40 -18.43 -6.82
CA ASN A 56 -7.97 -18.70 -6.78
C ASN A 56 -7.17 -17.40 -6.70
N THR A 57 -6.93 -16.92 -5.48
CA THR A 57 -6.16 -15.70 -5.19
C THR A 57 -4.89 -16.01 -4.43
N GLN A 58 -3.87 -15.15 -4.50
CA GLN A 58 -2.60 -15.37 -3.80
C GLN A 58 -2.72 -15.22 -2.28
N ASN A 59 -3.73 -14.48 -1.81
CA ASN A 59 -3.95 -14.21 -0.39
C ASN A 59 -5.43 -14.39 -0.03
N ILE A 60 -5.70 -15.15 1.02
CA ILE A 60 -7.06 -15.41 1.52
C ILE A 60 -7.22 -14.74 2.88
N ILE A 61 -8.39 -14.14 3.11
CA ILE A 61 -8.76 -13.43 4.32
C ILE A 61 -9.91 -14.17 4.99
N LEU A 62 -9.64 -14.75 6.15
CA LEU A 62 -10.64 -15.41 6.99
C LEU A 62 -11.32 -14.40 7.91
N HIS A 63 -12.52 -14.74 8.37
CA HIS A 63 -13.26 -13.96 9.38
C HIS A 63 -13.35 -14.67 10.75
N ASP A 64 -13.05 -15.97 10.79
CA ASP A 64 -12.98 -16.76 12.02
C ASP A 64 -11.58 -17.36 12.17
N ALA A 65 -10.94 -17.12 13.32
CA ALA A 65 -9.61 -17.64 13.63
C ALA A 65 -9.56 -19.18 13.73
N ASN A 66 -10.71 -19.83 13.94
CA ASN A 66 -10.82 -21.29 14.00
C ASN A 66 -11.06 -21.93 12.63
N GLU A 67 -11.33 -21.11 11.61
CA GLU A 67 -11.57 -21.61 10.26
C GLU A 67 -10.28 -22.22 9.70
N LYS A 68 -10.36 -23.50 9.35
CA LYS A 68 -9.27 -24.22 8.69
C LYS A 68 -9.65 -24.42 7.24
N PRO A 69 -9.27 -23.50 6.36
CA PRO A 69 -9.61 -23.64 4.96
C PRO A 69 -8.94 -24.90 4.39
N SER A 70 -9.76 -25.75 3.79
CA SER A 70 -9.33 -27.00 3.15
C SER A 70 -9.31 -26.81 1.64
N GLY A 71 -8.33 -27.43 0.97
CA GLY A 71 -8.18 -27.28 -0.49
C GLY A 71 -7.45 -26.01 -0.93
N ILE A 72 -6.74 -25.33 -0.04
CA ILE A 72 -5.84 -24.23 -0.41
C ILE A 72 -4.55 -24.78 -1.02
N ASP A 73 -4.16 -24.23 -2.16
CA ASP A 73 -2.91 -24.55 -2.85
C ASP A 73 -1.67 -24.17 -2.02
N LYS A 74 -0.59 -24.95 -2.17
CA LYS A 74 0.70 -24.63 -1.54
C LYS A 74 1.23 -23.31 -2.09
N GLY A 75 1.35 -22.30 -1.22
CA GLY A 75 1.91 -20.98 -1.54
C GLY A 75 0.93 -19.83 -1.38
N VAL A 76 -0.35 -20.11 -1.16
CA VAL A 76 -1.34 -19.08 -0.80
C VAL A 76 -1.09 -18.62 0.64
N LYS A 77 -1.07 -17.29 0.83
CA LYS A 77 -0.96 -16.70 2.16
C LYS A 77 -2.32 -16.59 2.81
N ILE A 78 -2.40 -16.88 4.10
CA ILE A 78 -3.64 -16.82 4.86
C ILE A 78 -3.54 -15.67 5.86
N GLY A 79 -4.55 -14.82 5.89
CA GLY A 79 -4.70 -13.78 6.88
C GLY A 79 -6.07 -13.78 7.54
N LEU A 80 -6.19 -13.02 8.62
CA LEU A 80 -7.43 -12.86 9.38
C LEU A 80 -7.89 -11.41 9.33
N TYR A 81 -9.17 -11.18 9.05
CA TYR A 81 -9.83 -9.90 9.29
C TYR A 81 -10.51 -9.91 10.65
N TYR A 82 -10.16 -8.98 11.53
CA TYR A 82 -10.72 -8.87 12.87
C TYR A 82 -11.18 -7.44 13.16
N GLU A 83 -12.41 -7.29 13.67
CA GLU A 83 -12.94 -6.01 14.14
C GLU A 83 -12.85 -5.93 15.66
N MET A 84 -11.96 -5.08 16.14
CA MET A 84 -11.66 -4.88 17.55
C MET A 84 -12.68 -3.95 18.21
N LYS A 85 -13.15 -4.34 19.39
CA LYS A 85 -14.16 -3.62 20.19
C LYS A 85 -13.68 -3.35 21.62
N SER A 86 -12.70 -4.10 22.10
CA SER A 86 -12.21 -4.04 23.47
C SER A 86 -10.70 -4.22 23.58
N LYS A 87 -10.14 -3.87 24.74
CA LYS A 87 -8.72 -4.10 25.04
C LYS A 87 -8.34 -5.59 25.10
N GLN A 88 -9.30 -6.47 25.43
CA GLN A 88 -9.08 -7.93 25.45
C GLN A 88 -8.83 -8.47 24.04
N ASP A 89 -9.42 -7.84 23.03
CA ASP A 89 -9.23 -8.20 21.64
C ASP A 89 -7.79 -7.93 21.18
N GLU A 90 -7.11 -6.90 21.74
CA GLU A 90 -5.70 -6.63 21.43
C GLU A 90 -4.80 -7.81 21.85
N GLU A 91 -5.04 -8.38 23.04
CA GLU A 91 -4.28 -9.52 23.54
C GLU A 91 -4.56 -10.77 22.71
N PHE A 92 -5.85 -10.99 22.37
CA PHE A 92 -6.25 -12.07 21.49
C PHE A 92 -5.56 -11.99 20.12
N ILE A 93 -5.62 -10.83 19.45
CA ILE A 93 -4.99 -10.62 18.12
C ILE A 93 -3.49 -10.94 18.18
N VAL A 94 -2.79 -10.50 19.22
CA VAL A 94 -1.35 -10.77 19.38
C VAL A 94 -1.09 -12.26 19.57
N GLU A 95 -1.89 -12.94 20.38
CA GLU A 95 -1.75 -14.39 20.63
C GLU A 95 -1.95 -15.21 19.36
N ILE A 96 -2.97 -14.91 18.57
CA ILE A 96 -3.28 -15.67 17.35
C ILE A 96 -2.44 -15.24 16.14
N SER A 97 -1.75 -14.09 16.21
CA SER A 97 -1.04 -13.49 15.06
C SER A 97 -0.08 -14.44 14.37
N SER A 98 0.69 -15.21 15.13
CA SER A 98 1.70 -16.13 14.61
C SER A 98 1.13 -17.28 13.75
N ASN A 99 -0.19 -17.50 13.79
CA ASN A 99 -0.85 -18.52 12.96
C ASN A 99 -1.16 -18.02 11.55
N PHE A 100 -1.01 -16.72 11.29
CA PHE A 100 -1.38 -16.06 10.04
C PHE A 100 -0.19 -15.35 9.43
N ASN A 101 -0.18 -15.23 8.10
CA ASN A 101 0.83 -14.46 7.38
C ASN A 101 0.61 -12.95 7.54
N PHE A 102 -0.64 -12.53 7.69
CA PHE A 102 -1.01 -11.14 7.91
C PHE A 102 -2.33 -11.05 8.69
N ILE A 103 -2.55 -9.96 9.42
CA ILE A 103 -3.82 -9.67 10.09
C ILE A 103 -4.30 -8.29 9.68
N ILE A 104 -5.56 -8.20 9.26
CA ILE A 104 -6.26 -6.95 8.96
C ILE A 104 -7.14 -6.59 10.15
N VAL A 105 -6.82 -5.49 10.84
CA VAL A 105 -7.57 -5.04 12.01
C VAL A 105 -8.42 -3.83 11.66
N LYS A 106 -9.69 -3.85 12.03
CA LYS A 106 -10.56 -2.65 12.05
C LYS A 106 -10.83 -2.24 13.49
N ALA A 107 -10.67 -0.96 13.82
CA ALA A 107 -11.09 -0.39 15.10
C ALA A 107 -12.11 0.73 14.80
N PRO A 108 -13.35 0.69 15.31
CA PRO A 108 -14.38 1.67 14.97
C PRO A 108 -14.23 3.01 15.71
N ASP A 109 -14.04 3.00 17.04
CA ASP A 109 -14.25 4.21 17.87
C ASP A 109 -12.98 4.87 18.45
N TRP A 110 -11.96 4.09 18.86
CA TRP A 110 -10.68 4.62 19.38
C TRP A 110 -9.51 3.93 18.66
N LYS A 111 -8.95 4.59 17.64
CA LYS A 111 -8.00 3.94 16.72
C LYS A 111 -6.54 4.03 17.17
N ILE A 112 -6.11 5.12 17.79
CA ILE A 112 -4.67 5.36 18.04
C ILE A 112 -4.07 4.37 19.05
N ILE A 113 -4.54 4.38 20.31
CA ILE A 113 -3.93 3.60 21.39
C ILE A 113 -3.93 2.08 21.10
N PRO A 114 -5.03 1.48 20.61
CA PRO A 114 -5.01 0.06 20.29
C PRO A 114 -3.99 -0.29 19.21
N PHE A 115 -3.86 0.53 18.15
CA PHE A 115 -2.85 0.30 17.13
C PHE A 115 -1.42 0.53 17.63
N GLU A 116 -1.18 1.51 18.52
CA GLU A 116 0.12 1.67 19.20
C GLU A 116 0.52 0.39 19.95
N ASN A 117 -0.41 -0.19 20.72
CA ASN A 117 -0.19 -1.43 21.46
C ASN A 117 0.09 -2.61 20.53
N LEU A 118 -0.69 -2.74 19.45
CA LEU A 118 -0.51 -3.81 18.46
C LEU A 118 0.84 -3.68 17.75
N ILE A 119 1.19 -2.48 17.26
CA ILE A 119 2.49 -2.21 16.61
C ILE A 119 3.63 -2.57 17.56
N ALA A 120 3.58 -2.11 18.82
CA ALA A 120 4.63 -2.39 19.79
C ALA A 120 4.82 -3.89 20.08
N LYS A 121 3.73 -4.67 20.11
CA LYS A 121 3.76 -6.11 20.40
C LYS A 121 4.08 -6.95 19.16
N MET A 122 3.62 -6.55 17.98
CA MET A 122 3.71 -7.33 16.74
C MET A 122 4.91 -6.98 15.86
N HIS A 123 5.57 -5.83 16.07
CA HIS A 123 6.73 -5.40 15.25
C HIS A 123 7.86 -6.45 15.14
N LYS A 124 7.98 -7.37 16.11
CA LYS A 124 9.01 -8.43 16.10
C LYS A 124 8.54 -9.75 15.50
N ASN A 125 7.26 -9.86 15.15
CA ASN A 125 6.68 -11.09 14.59
C ASN A 125 6.80 -11.08 13.07
N ASP A 126 6.82 -12.26 12.45
CA ASP A 126 6.83 -12.41 10.99
C ASP A 126 5.44 -12.15 10.34
N THR A 127 4.44 -11.78 11.15
CA THR A 127 3.06 -11.52 10.72
C THR A 127 2.87 -10.04 10.41
N GLU A 128 2.42 -9.73 9.20
CA GLU A 128 2.18 -8.35 8.77
C GLU A 128 0.89 -7.79 9.43
N LEU A 129 0.98 -6.62 10.07
CA LEU A 129 -0.17 -5.90 10.63
C LEU A 129 -0.72 -4.88 9.64
N ILE A 130 -1.96 -5.05 9.20
CA ILE A 130 -2.63 -4.18 8.23
C ILE A 130 -3.81 -3.47 8.92
N ALA A 131 -3.87 -2.14 8.85
CA ALA A 131 -5.02 -1.40 9.38
C ALA A 131 -6.12 -1.22 8.31
N SER A 132 -7.35 -1.63 8.62
CA SER A 132 -8.52 -1.27 7.81
C SER A 132 -8.95 0.15 8.15
N VAL A 133 -8.84 1.07 7.18
CA VAL A 133 -9.08 2.51 7.35
C VAL A 133 -10.18 3.00 6.43
N GLU A 134 -10.86 4.08 6.81
CA GLU A 134 -12.02 4.60 6.08
C GLU A 134 -11.72 5.81 5.20
N ASN A 135 -10.56 6.44 5.39
CA ASN A 135 -10.15 7.65 4.67
C ASN A 135 -8.61 7.83 4.72
N ILE A 136 -8.13 8.80 3.95
CA ILE A 136 -6.70 9.12 3.81
C ILE A 136 -6.07 9.59 5.12
N ASN A 137 -6.77 10.39 5.92
CA ASN A 137 -6.24 10.87 7.20
C ASN A 137 -5.97 9.70 8.17
N GLU A 138 -6.88 8.71 8.19
CA GLU A 138 -6.67 7.48 8.95
C GLU A 138 -5.52 6.63 8.39
N ALA A 139 -5.41 6.54 7.06
CA ALA A 139 -4.28 5.85 6.42
C ALA A 139 -2.95 6.48 6.85
N GLU A 140 -2.84 7.80 6.77
CA GLU A 140 -1.65 8.55 7.20
C GLU A 140 -1.31 8.29 8.67
N LEU A 141 -2.32 8.39 9.54
CA LEU A 141 -2.16 8.15 10.97
C LEU A 141 -1.62 6.73 11.23
N MET A 142 -2.25 5.70 10.64
CA MET A 142 -1.86 4.30 10.84
C MET A 142 -0.49 3.95 10.23
N LEU A 143 -0.10 4.62 9.14
CA LEU A 143 1.20 4.42 8.50
C LEU A 143 2.35 5.14 9.23
N LYS A 144 2.06 6.16 10.05
CA LYS A 144 3.06 6.97 10.77
C LYS A 144 3.08 6.79 12.30
N THR A 145 2.13 6.05 12.86
CA THR A 145 2.00 5.83 14.32
C THR A 145 3.28 5.24 14.94
N LEU A 146 3.75 5.77 16.08
CA LEU A 146 5.01 5.39 16.75
C LEU A 146 6.27 5.52 15.87
N GLU A 147 6.27 6.36 14.83
CA GLU A 147 7.36 6.51 13.83
C GLU A 147 7.68 5.24 13.01
N VAL A 148 7.07 4.11 13.37
CA VAL A 148 7.19 2.82 12.69
C VAL A 148 5.97 2.58 11.81
N GLY A 149 4.77 2.79 12.34
CA GLY A 149 3.47 2.54 11.70
C GLY A 149 3.15 1.06 11.48
N THR A 150 1.90 0.79 11.10
CA THR A 150 1.46 -0.54 10.62
C THR A 150 2.18 -0.96 9.35
N ASP A 151 2.29 -2.26 9.06
CA ASP A 151 2.95 -2.77 7.84
C ASP A 151 2.20 -2.41 6.57
N GLY A 152 0.91 -2.11 6.69
CA GLY A 152 0.09 -1.64 5.58
C GLY A 152 -1.29 -1.15 6.00
N VAL A 153 -2.06 -0.70 5.01
CA VAL A 153 -3.46 -0.33 5.20
C VAL A 153 -4.35 -0.96 4.14
N LEU A 154 -5.57 -1.29 4.54
CA LEU A 154 -6.68 -1.64 3.64
C LEU A 154 -7.63 -0.45 3.56
N ILE A 155 -7.85 0.08 2.37
CA ILE A 155 -8.70 1.26 2.15
C ILE A 155 -9.60 1.08 0.92
N THR A 156 -10.83 1.58 1.01
CA THR A 156 -11.74 1.67 -0.14
C THR A 156 -11.64 3.08 -0.74
N PRO A 157 -10.93 3.28 -1.86
CA PRO A 157 -10.81 4.59 -2.48
C PRO A 157 -12.17 5.05 -3.02
N LYS A 158 -12.53 6.31 -2.76
CA LYS A 158 -13.78 6.92 -3.22
C LYS A 158 -13.63 7.53 -4.61
N ASP A 159 -12.47 8.12 -4.87
CA ASP A 159 -12.12 8.72 -6.16
C ASP A 159 -10.62 8.60 -6.47
N VAL A 160 -10.23 9.12 -7.64
CA VAL A 160 -8.85 9.07 -8.15
C VAL A 160 -7.90 9.90 -7.26
N ASN A 161 -8.38 10.95 -6.60
CA ASN A 161 -7.55 11.78 -5.73
C ASN A 161 -7.12 11.00 -4.48
N ASP A 162 -7.97 10.14 -3.92
CA ASP A 162 -7.58 9.26 -2.80
C ASP A 162 -6.33 8.43 -3.15
N ILE A 163 -6.24 7.92 -4.38
CA ILE A 163 -5.08 7.13 -4.84
C ILE A 163 -3.83 8.01 -4.94
N VAL A 164 -3.97 9.22 -5.49
CA VAL A 164 -2.88 10.19 -5.59
C VAL A 164 -2.38 10.59 -4.19
N GLU A 165 -3.29 10.83 -3.25
CA GLU A 165 -2.94 11.19 -1.87
C GLU A 165 -2.27 10.03 -1.12
N LEU A 166 -2.78 8.79 -1.25
CA LEU A 166 -2.10 7.60 -0.72
C LEU A 166 -0.66 7.50 -1.22
N LYS A 167 -0.42 7.82 -2.51
CA LYS A 167 0.93 7.77 -3.06
C LYS A 167 1.84 8.77 -2.37
N LYS A 168 1.37 9.99 -2.13
CA LYS A 168 2.14 11.03 -1.41
C LYS A 168 2.54 10.59 -0.01
N LEU A 169 1.68 9.86 0.70
CA LEU A 169 1.99 9.33 2.04
C LEU A 169 3.16 8.33 2.06
N LEU A 170 3.42 7.66 0.93
CA LEU A 170 4.48 6.67 0.79
C LEU A 170 5.79 7.26 0.25
N VAL A 171 5.76 8.46 -0.33
CA VAL A 171 6.97 9.12 -0.79
C VAL A 171 7.76 9.51 0.44
N THR A 172 8.88 8.83 0.66
CA THR A 172 9.89 9.33 1.59
C THR A 172 10.45 10.61 0.99
N GLU A 173 10.28 11.74 1.68
CA GLU A 173 10.99 12.95 1.32
C GLU A 173 12.48 12.63 1.36
N PHE A 174 13.11 12.54 0.19
CA PHE A 174 14.56 12.53 0.10
C PHE A 174 15.00 13.98 -0.08
N GLY A 175 15.63 14.53 0.95
CA GLY A 175 16.35 15.78 0.82
C GLY A 175 17.60 15.52 -0.02
N VAL A 176 17.68 16.12 -1.20
CA VAL A 176 18.96 16.22 -1.90
C VAL A 176 19.65 17.45 -1.35
N GLU A 177 20.81 17.27 -0.73
CA GLU A 177 21.66 18.40 -0.33
C GLU A 177 22.13 19.11 -1.60
N LEU A 178 21.64 20.34 -1.79
CA LEU A 178 22.03 21.16 -2.93
C LEU A 178 23.43 21.71 -2.67
N ILE A 179 24.28 21.62 -3.68
CA ILE A 179 25.60 22.27 -3.68
C ILE A 179 25.55 23.52 -4.56
N GLU A 180 26.31 24.53 -4.17
CA GLU A 180 26.49 25.72 -5.00
C GLU A 180 27.33 25.38 -6.24
N ALA A 181 26.97 25.93 -7.39
CA ALA A 181 27.72 25.82 -8.63
C ALA A 181 28.13 27.22 -9.12
N GLU A 182 29.35 27.35 -9.62
CA GLU A 182 29.88 28.60 -10.16
C GLU A 182 29.68 28.67 -11.69
N VAL A 183 29.15 29.79 -12.18
CA VAL A 183 29.08 30.08 -13.62
C VAL A 183 30.46 30.52 -14.10
N THR A 184 31.13 29.67 -14.88
CA THR A 184 32.50 29.91 -15.35
C THR A 184 32.58 30.75 -16.62
N ALA A 185 31.53 30.77 -17.45
CA ALA A 185 31.48 31.53 -18.69
C ALA A 185 30.05 31.82 -19.15
N LEU A 186 29.88 32.91 -19.90
CA LEU A 186 28.64 33.27 -20.59
C LEU A 186 28.95 33.52 -22.06
N GLN A 187 28.12 32.97 -22.95
CA GLN A 187 28.25 33.16 -24.39
C GLN A 187 26.91 33.60 -24.98
N ASN A 188 26.93 34.65 -25.81
CA ASN A 188 25.75 35.08 -26.55
C ASN A 188 25.54 34.16 -27.76
N VAL A 189 24.39 33.47 -27.79
CA VAL A 189 23.95 32.67 -28.93
C VAL A 189 22.92 33.45 -29.77
N PRO A 190 22.93 33.32 -31.11
CA PRO A 190 21.95 34.00 -31.97
C PRO A 190 20.50 33.56 -31.69
N GLU A 191 19.52 34.41 -32.03
CA GLU A 191 18.11 34.03 -31.98
C GLU A 191 17.86 32.81 -32.88
N SER A 192 17.24 31.77 -32.30
CA SER A 192 16.85 30.49 -32.93
C SER A 192 17.84 29.31 -32.87
N GLU A 193 18.67 29.20 -31.84
CA GLU A 193 19.31 27.93 -31.51
C GLU A 193 18.55 27.15 -30.42
N ARG A 194 18.23 25.90 -30.71
CA ARG A 194 17.87 24.92 -29.68
C ARG A 194 19.14 24.58 -28.92
N VAL A 195 19.20 24.94 -27.64
CA VAL A 195 20.32 24.54 -26.77
C VAL A 195 20.04 23.11 -26.31
N CYS A 196 20.79 22.15 -26.85
CA CYS A 196 20.73 20.76 -26.42
C CYS A 196 21.72 20.54 -25.27
N VAL A 197 21.27 19.92 -24.18
CA VAL A 197 22.15 19.40 -23.14
C VAL A 197 22.49 17.96 -23.49
N ASP A 198 23.77 17.64 -23.67
CA ASP A 198 24.21 16.28 -23.96
C ASP A 198 24.24 15.43 -22.68
N THR A 199 23.11 14.80 -22.38
CA THR A 199 23.00 13.91 -21.22
C THR A 199 23.76 12.59 -21.40
N THR A 200 24.10 12.20 -22.64
CA THR A 200 24.79 10.92 -22.91
C THR A 200 26.27 10.97 -22.59
N SER A 201 26.93 12.13 -22.75
CA SER A 201 28.33 12.30 -22.34
C SER A 201 28.47 12.83 -20.91
N LEU A 202 27.49 13.59 -20.42
CA LEU A 202 27.54 14.22 -19.10
C LEU A 202 27.09 13.32 -17.94
N LEU A 203 26.22 12.33 -18.19
CA LEU A 203 25.61 11.53 -17.12
C LEU A 203 26.02 10.04 -17.20
N LYS A 204 26.14 9.41 -16.03
CA LYS A 204 26.33 7.96 -15.89
C LYS A 204 25.00 7.23 -15.77
N SER A 205 25.05 5.90 -15.86
CA SER A 205 23.87 5.06 -15.66
C SER A 205 23.27 5.29 -14.26
N GLY A 206 21.99 5.67 -14.22
CA GLY A 206 21.26 6.01 -12.99
C GLY A 206 21.24 7.50 -12.64
N GLU A 207 21.97 8.34 -13.38
CA GLU A 207 21.93 9.81 -13.22
C GLU A 207 20.89 10.44 -14.16
N GLY A 208 20.34 11.58 -13.75
CA GLY A 208 19.32 12.32 -14.49
C GLY A 208 19.38 13.81 -14.17
N MET A 209 18.67 14.62 -14.94
CA MET A 209 18.61 16.07 -14.77
C MET A 209 17.15 16.52 -14.67
N LEU A 210 16.81 17.24 -13.60
CA LEU A 210 15.51 17.88 -13.46
C LEU A 210 15.63 19.33 -13.94
N VAL A 211 14.92 19.68 -15.01
CA VAL A 211 14.97 21.00 -15.66
C VAL A 211 13.55 21.54 -15.75
N GLY A 212 13.36 22.79 -15.35
CA GLY A 212 12.07 23.49 -15.35
C GLY A 212 12.25 24.99 -15.21
#